data_AF-A0A4R8ZBH1-F1
#
_entry.id   AF-A0A4R8ZBH1-F1
#
_cell.length_a   1.000
_cell.length_b   1.000
_cell.length_c   1.000
_cell.angle_alpha   90.00
_cell.angle_beta   90.00
_cell.angle_gamma   90.00
#
_symmetry.space_group_name_H-M   'P 1'
#
loop_
_entity.id
_entity.type
_entity.pdbx_description
1 polymer ?
#
loop_
_entity_poly.entity_id
_entity_poly.type
_entity_poly.pdbx_seq_one_letter_code
_entity_poly.pdbx_strand_id
1 'polypeptide(L)'
;MRAALAEQGRKAAKFEGFLGYLSKTDLGTLQRRYVETFDLSKHHPLYLSYWTDGDTRRRGDALAAFKKVYRQTDFLTNTHGELPDFLPLVLEFAAIADPVAGRALLRQYRPSLELLRLALLAVIAGHFFGLVIPMTWTLSVGMSQDFYHLNALLVGGVAGVGTLGGILILIYRRRKTGPVFMATTRNDKVMYVVLAAAIVLGLWTTLASVFEGAHGHNYRETVAPWFRSLFILQPDIAAMAAAPFSFHIHTLVGMLLFTIWPFTRLVHAFTAPLHYLFRPYIVYRTRDQVPGAIRPIRRGWAAIGTEDRARDKK
;
A
#
# COMPACT_ATOMS: atom_id res chain seq x y z
N MET A 1 -27.57 -14.93 0.37
CA MET A 1 -26.12 -14.86 0.73
C MET A 1 -25.67 -16.04 1.60
N ARG A 2 -26.25 -16.28 2.78
CA ARG A 2 -25.85 -17.41 3.65
C ARG A 2 -25.95 -18.79 2.96
N ALA A 3 -27.06 -19.05 2.26
CA ALA A 3 -27.23 -20.26 1.47
C ALA A 3 -26.15 -20.42 0.38
N ALA A 4 -25.93 -19.38 -0.43
CA ALA A 4 -24.90 -19.39 -1.48
C ALA A 4 -23.47 -19.57 -0.94
N LEU A 5 -23.18 -19.10 0.28
CA LEU A 5 -21.87 -19.27 0.90
C LEU A 5 -21.69 -20.66 1.52
N ALA A 6 -22.77 -21.35 1.91
CA ALA A 6 -22.69 -22.70 2.46
C ALA A 6 -22.01 -23.69 1.49
N GLU A 7 -22.19 -23.49 0.19
CA GLU A 7 -21.56 -24.25 -0.89
C GLU A 7 -20.02 -24.07 -0.95
N GLN A 8 -19.47 -23.04 -0.29
CA GLN A 8 -18.04 -22.71 -0.29
C GLN A 8 -17.26 -23.31 0.90
N GLY A 9 -17.90 -24.18 1.70
CA GLY A 9 -17.28 -24.93 2.79
C GLY A 9 -16.59 -24.04 3.83
N ARG A 10 -15.34 -24.35 4.22
CA ARG A 10 -14.59 -23.60 5.25
C ARG A 10 -14.35 -22.12 4.91
N LYS A 11 -14.51 -21.70 3.64
CA LYS A 11 -14.38 -20.29 3.25
C LYS A 11 -15.60 -19.46 3.65
N ALA A 12 -16.77 -20.09 3.80
CA ALA A 12 -18.01 -19.45 4.24
C ALA A 12 -17.86 -18.79 5.63
N ALA A 13 -17.13 -19.47 6.53
CA ALA A 13 -16.87 -19.01 7.89
C ALA A 13 -16.19 -17.63 7.93
N LYS A 14 -15.42 -17.25 6.89
CA LYS A 14 -14.76 -15.94 6.81
C LYS A 14 -15.75 -14.79 6.62
N PHE A 15 -16.96 -15.06 6.14
CA PHE A 15 -17.99 -14.06 5.86
C PHE A 15 -19.03 -13.95 6.99
N GLU A 16 -19.02 -14.84 7.97
CA GLU A 16 -20.04 -14.89 9.03
C GLU A 16 -20.18 -13.58 9.82
N GLY A 17 -19.05 -12.95 10.17
CA GLY A 17 -19.06 -11.64 10.85
C GLY A 17 -19.71 -10.56 10.01
N PHE A 18 -19.46 -10.54 8.69
CA PHE A 18 -20.08 -9.59 7.76
C PHE A 18 -21.57 -9.87 7.56
N LEU A 19 -21.96 -11.14 7.36
CA LEU A 19 -23.37 -11.53 7.22
C LEU A 19 -24.16 -11.23 8.49
N GLY A 20 -23.56 -11.44 9.67
CA GLY A 20 -24.15 -11.06 10.95
C GLY A 20 -24.29 -9.55 11.13
N TYR A 21 -23.34 -8.77 10.63
CA TYR A 21 -23.44 -7.31 10.59
C TYR A 21 -24.57 -6.86 9.64
N LEU A 22 -24.64 -7.40 8.42
CA LEU A 22 -25.70 -7.09 7.46
C LEU A 22 -27.09 -7.42 8.00
N SER A 23 -27.25 -8.56 8.69
CA SER A 23 -28.55 -8.96 9.22
C SER A 23 -29.02 -8.12 10.43
N LYS A 24 -28.08 -7.47 11.13
CA LYS A 24 -28.36 -6.71 12.37
C LYS A 24 -28.40 -5.20 12.16
N THR A 25 -27.96 -4.72 10.99
CA THR A 25 -27.90 -3.29 10.68
C THR A 25 -29.07 -2.93 9.80
N ASP A 26 -29.73 -1.82 10.10
CA ASP A 26 -30.83 -1.35 9.27
C ASP A 26 -30.35 -0.98 7.85
N LEU A 27 -31.22 -1.21 6.87
CA LEU A 27 -30.90 -1.00 5.46
C LEU A 27 -30.46 0.44 5.16
N GLY A 28 -31.10 1.43 5.80
CA GLY A 28 -30.76 2.84 5.61
C GLY A 28 -29.33 3.18 6.05
N THR A 29 -28.90 2.64 7.20
CA THR A 29 -27.52 2.77 7.69
C THR A 29 -26.53 2.03 6.80
N LEU A 30 -26.90 0.85 6.29
CA LEU A 30 -26.07 0.11 5.34
C LEU A 30 -25.88 0.90 4.03
N GLN A 31 -26.96 1.43 3.47
CA GLN A 31 -26.93 2.26 2.26
C GLN A 31 -26.12 3.54 2.49
N ARG A 32 -26.33 4.24 3.60
CA ARG A 32 -25.57 5.45 3.94
C ARG A 32 -24.08 5.15 4.02
N ARG A 33 -23.69 4.09 4.73
CA ARG A 33 -22.27 3.69 4.84
C ARG A 33 -21.69 3.28 3.50
N TYR A 34 -22.46 2.60 2.67
CA TYR A 34 -22.04 2.26 1.32
C TYR A 34 -21.73 3.53 0.52
N VAL A 35 -22.67 4.48 0.47
CA VAL A 35 -22.53 5.75 -0.26
C VAL A 35 -21.38 6.58 0.29
N GLU A 36 -21.25 6.72 1.61
CA GLU A 36 -20.14 7.43 2.26
C GLU A 36 -18.78 6.81 1.94
N THR A 37 -18.72 5.48 1.86
CA THR A 37 -17.46 4.76 1.65
C THR A 37 -17.05 4.77 0.18
N PHE A 38 -17.97 4.44 -0.72
CA PHE A 38 -17.67 4.11 -2.12
C PHE A 38 -18.03 5.21 -3.12
N ASP A 39 -19.09 5.99 -2.87
CA ASP A 39 -19.65 6.92 -3.87
C ASP A 39 -19.22 8.38 -3.62
N LEU A 40 -19.22 8.82 -2.36
CA LEU A 40 -18.85 10.20 -1.99
C LEU A 40 -17.33 10.39 -1.83
N SER A 41 -16.57 9.30 -1.74
CA SER A 41 -15.14 9.32 -1.52
C SER A 41 -14.37 8.86 -2.75
N LYS A 42 -13.55 9.76 -3.30
CA LYS A 42 -12.58 9.42 -4.38
C LYS A 42 -11.47 8.48 -3.91
N HIS A 43 -11.44 8.12 -2.63
CA HIS A 43 -10.43 7.28 -2.01
C HIS A 43 -10.80 5.79 -1.96
N HIS A 44 -12.04 5.40 -2.25
CA HIS A 44 -12.42 4.00 -2.32
C HIS A 44 -13.40 3.66 -3.46
N PRO A 45 -13.28 4.22 -4.68
CA PRO A 45 -14.20 3.88 -5.76
C PRO A 45 -14.11 2.40 -6.14
N LEU A 46 -15.27 1.79 -6.39
CA LEU A 46 -15.38 0.39 -6.81
C LEU A 46 -15.11 0.18 -8.30
N TYR A 47 -14.56 1.16 -9.01
CA TYR A 47 -14.30 1.09 -10.45
C TYR A 47 -12.82 0.78 -10.71
N LEU A 48 -12.52 -0.38 -11.29
CA LEU A 48 -11.15 -0.87 -11.47
C LEU A 48 -10.31 0.06 -12.36
N SER A 49 -10.90 0.55 -13.45
CA SER A 49 -10.21 1.46 -14.36
C SER A 49 -10.13 2.88 -13.80
N TYR A 50 -10.98 3.26 -12.84
CA TYR A 50 -10.87 4.58 -12.20
C TYR A 50 -9.53 4.73 -11.48
N TRP A 51 -9.04 3.66 -10.86
CA TRP A 51 -7.73 3.67 -10.22
C TRP A 51 -6.62 3.92 -11.23
N THR A 52 -6.66 3.33 -12.42
CA THR A 52 -5.61 3.53 -13.44
C THR A 52 -5.78 4.81 -14.25
N ASP A 53 -7.00 5.08 -14.70
CA ASP A 53 -7.29 6.02 -15.78
C ASP A 53 -8.13 7.24 -15.34
N GLY A 54 -8.78 7.20 -14.17
CA GLY A 54 -9.62 8.29 -13.64
C GLY A 54 -10.70 8.77 -14.63
N ASP A 55 -11.28 9.95 -14.48
CA ASP A 55 -12.20 10.51 -15.50
C ASP A 55 -11.43 11.14 -16.67
N THR A 56 -10.83 10.31 -17.51
CA THR A 56 -10.12 10.74 -18.71
C THR A 56 -10.63 10.03 -19.96
N ARG A 57 -10.26 10.55 -21.14
CA ARG A 57 -10.61 9.91 -22.43
C ARG A 57 -10.08 8.47 -22.52
N ARG A 58 -8.94 8.17 -21.87
CA ARG A 58 -8.34 6.82 -21.80
C ARG A 58 -9.17 5.85 -20.97
N ARG A 59 -9.97 6.33 -20.00
CA ARG A 59 -10.96 5.50 -19.31
C ARG A 59 -12.01 5.00 -20.28
N GLY A 60 -12.39 5.80 -21.29
CA GLY A 60 -13.27 5.35 -22.37
C GLY A 60 -12.73 4.10 -23.09
N ASP A 61 -11.43 4.08 -23.41
CA ASP A 61 -10.78 2.93 -24.04
C ASP A 61 -10.73 1.71 -23.11
N ALA A 62 -10.43 1.92 -21.82
CA ALA A 62 -10.46 0.86 -20.81
C ALA A 62 -11.87 0.26 -20.68
N LEU A 63 -12.92 1.10 -20.57
CA LEU A 63 -14.31 0.66 -20.51
C LEU A 63 -14.73 -0.09 -21.78
N ALA A 64 -14.25 0.33 -22.96
CA ALA A 64 -14.48 -0.38 -24.21
C ALA A 64 -13.80 -1.77 -24.22
N ALA A 65 -12.60 -1.87 -23.64
CA ALA A 65 -11.91 -3.15 -23.48
C ALA A 65 -12.68 -4.12 -22.56
N PHE A 66 -13.19 -3.64 -21.41
CA PHE A 66 -14.08 -4.43 -20.54
C PHE A 66 -15.32 -4.92 -21.30
N LYS A 67 -16.00 -4.03 -22.04
CA LYS A 67 -17.17 -4.41 -22.86
C LYS A 67 -16.83 -5.46 -23.92
N LYS A 68 -15.66 -5.34 -24.56
CA LYS A 68 -15.21 -6.31 -25.56
C LYS A 68 -15.04 -7.70 -24.95
N VAL A 69 -14.43 -7.80 -23.77
CA VAL A 69 -14.27 -9.07 -23.05
C VAL A 69 -15.63 -9.67 -22.68
N TYR A 70 -16.57 -8.87 -22.18
CA TYR A 70 -17.92 -9.37 -21.86
C TYR A 70 -18.66 -9.89 -23.10
N ARG A 71 -18.55 -9.18 -24.23
CA ARG A 71 -19.19 -9.57 -25.51
C ARG A 71 -18.56 -10.79 -26.19
N GLN A 72 -17.37 -11.21 -25.76
CA GLN A 72 -16.75 -12.44 -26.27
C GLN A 72 -17.33 -13.70 -25.62
N THR A 73 -18.20 -13.54 -24.63
CA THR A 73 -18.95 -14.62 -24.01
C THR A 73 -20.38 -14.64 -24.53
N ASP A 74 -21.04 -15.81 -24.51
CA ASP A 74 -22.46 -15.92 -24.83
C ASP A 74 -23.39 -15.37 -23.72
N PHE A 75 -22.82 -14.69 -22.72
CA PHE A 75 -23.55 -14.18 -21.57
C PHE A 75 -23.94 -12.71 -21.74
N LEU A 76 -25.25 -12.42 -21.66
CA LEU A 76 -25.76 -11.05 -21.64
C LEU A 76 -25.40 -10.39 -20.30
N THR A 77 -24.32 -9.62 -20.31
CA THR A 77 -23.87 -8.90 -19.10
C THR A 77 -24.74 -7.67 -18.87
N ASN A 78 -25.71 -7.77 -17.97
CA ASN A 78 -26.51 -6.63 -17.55
C ASN A 78 -25.69 -5.73 -16.61
N THR A 79 -25.51 -4.48 -17.00
CA THR A 79 -24.72 -3.52 -16.22
C THR A 79 -25.55 -2.80 -15.14
N HIS A 80 -26.88 -2.91 -15.16
CA HIS A 80 -27.77 -2.22 -14.21
C HIS A 80 -27.53 -0.70 -14.10
N GLY A 81 -27.01 -0.07 -15.15
CA GLY A 81 -26.66 1.35 -15.16
C GLY A 81 -25.23 1.66 -14.67
N GLU A 82 -24.49 0.67 -14.20
CA GLU A 82 -23.09 0.80 -13.78
C GLU A 82 -22.10 0.74 -14.95
N LEU A 83 -20.89 1.23 -14.70
CA LEU A 83 -19.82 1.13 -15.68
C LEU A 83 -19.26 -0.30 -15.77
N PRO A 84 -18.79 -0.74 -16.96
CA PRO A 84 -18.25 -2.09 -17.18
C PRO A 84 -17.13 -2.51 -16.25
N ASP A 85 -16.39 -1.56 -15.66
CA ASP A 85 -15.26 -1.81 -14.77
C ASP A 85 -15.64 -1.82 -13.28
N PHE A 86 -16.94 -1.77 -12.98
CA PHE A 86 -17.46 -1.88 -11.62
C PHE A 86 -17.08 -3.24 -11.01
N LEU A 87 -16.35 -3.22 -9.90
CA LEU A 87 -15.75 -4.41 -9.29
C LEU A 87 -16.79 -5.51 -8.99
N PRO A 88 -17.97 -5.23 -8.42
CA PRO A 88 -19.01 -6.24 -8.26
C PRO A 88 -19.45 -6.89 -9.58
N LEU A 89 -19.59 -6.12 -10.65
CA LEU A 89 -19.95 -6.64 -11.98
C LEU A 89 -18.83 -7.55 -12.53
N VAL A 90 -17.56 -7.15 -12.36
CA VAL A 90 -16.40 -7.95 -12.80
C VAL A 90 -16.31 -9.26 -11.99
N LEU A 91 -16.62 -9.21 -10.69
CA LEU A 91 -16.66 -10.40 -9.82
C LEU A 91 -17.81 -11.34 -10.20
N GLU A 92 -18.98 -10.79 -10.54
CA GLU A 92 -20.12 -11.55 -11.02
C GLU A 92 -19.82 -12.22 -12.37
N PHE A 93 -19.28 -11.48 -13.33
CA PHE A 93 -18.80 -12.02 -14.60
C PHE A 93 -17.77 -13.14 -14.39
N ALA A 94 -16.81 -12.95 -13.48
CA ALA A 94 -15.82 -13.97 -13.13
C ALA A 94 -16.40 -15.19 -12.43
N ALA A 95 -17.55 -15.07 -11.76
CA ALA A 95 -18.19 -16.16 -11.05
C ALA A 95 -19.14 -16.98 -11.96
N ILE A 96 -19.84 -16.30 -12.88
CA ILE A 96 -20.97 -16.88 -13.62
C ILE A 96 -20.62 -17.12 -15.10
N ALA A 97 -19.98 -16.16 -15.76
CA ALA A 97 -19.82 -16.18 -17.21
C ALA A 97 -18.47 -16.78 -17.65
N ASP A 98 -17.35 -16.22 -17.17
CA ASP A 98 -16.01 -16.69 -17.53
C ASP A 98 -15.00 -16.45 -16.39
N PRO A 99 -14.68 -17.50 -15.61
CA PRO A 99 -13.71 -17.41 -14.52
C PRO A 99 -12.28 -17.12 -14.96
N VAL A 100 -11.91 -17.43 -16.20
CA VAL A 100 -10.55 -17.19 -16.73
C VAL A 100 -10.43 -15.73 -17.16
N ALA A 101 -11.34 -15.26 -18.02
CA ALA A 101 -11.35 -13.88 -18.49
C ALA A 101 -11.60 -12.88 -17.36
N GLY A 102 -12.53 -13.19 -16.45
CA GLY A 102 -12.81 -12.33 -15.29
C GLY A 102 -11.61 -12.20 -14.34
N ARG A 103 -10.86 -13.28 -14.10
CA ARG A 103 -9.60 -13.21 -13.33
C ARG A 103 -8.52 -12.41 -14.06
N ALA A 104 -8.44 -12.51 -15.39
CA ALA A 104 -7.49 -11.73 -16.18
C ALA A 104 -7.76 -10.22 -16.03
N LEU A 105 -9.02 -9.79 -16.12
CA LEU A 105 -9.43 -8.40 -15.88
C LEU A 105 -9.04 -7.94 -14.47
N LEU A 106 -9.31 -8.72 -13.42
CA LEU A 106 -8.93 -8.37 -12.04
C LEU A 106 -7.41 -8.24 -11.86
N ARG A 107 -6.63 -9.07 -12.55
CA ARG A 107 -5.16 -9.06 -12.46
C ARG A 107 -4.54 -7.90 -13.22
N GLN A 108 -5.16 -7.41 -14.30
CA GLN A 108 -4.64 -6.34 -15.15
C GLN A 108 -4.44 -5.01 -14.40
N TYR A 109 -5.26 -4.73 -13.38
CA TYR A 109 -5.23 -3.47 -12.63
C TYR A 109 -4.48 -3.56 -11.28
N ARG A 110 -3.88 -4.73 -10.96
CA ARG A 110 -3.10 -5.03 -9.75
C ARG A 110 -1.55 -4.99 -9.84
N PRO A 111 -0.86 -5.16 -11.00
CA PRO A 111 0.54 -5.62 -10.97
C PRO A 111 1.55 -4.57 -10.48
N SER A 112 1.37 -3.29 -10.84
CA SER A 112 2.35 -2.24 -10.52
C SER A 112 2.45 -1.95 -9.02
N LEU A 113 1.36 -2.10 -8.28
CA LEU A 113 1.33 -1.91 -6.83
C LEU A 113 1.91 -3.13 -6.09
N GLU A 114 1.61 -4.35 -6.55
CA GLU A 114 2.16 -5.57 -5.96
C GLU A 114 3.66 -5.71 -6.25
N LEU A 115 4.12 -5.34 -7.45
CA LEU A 115 5.55 -5.33 -7.79
C LEU A 115 6.31 -4.40 -6.84
N LEU A 116 5.84 -3.16 -6.68
CA LEU A 116 6.48 -2.22 -5.75
C LEU A 116 6.45 -2.73 -4.31
N ARG A 117 5.31 -3.28 -3.85
CA ARG A 117 5.16 -3.77 -2.47
C ARG A 117 6.11 -4.92 -2.17
N LEU A 118 6.13 -5.95 -3.01
CA LEU A 118 6.97 -7.12 -2.80
C LEU A 118 8.46 -6.77 -2.91
N ALA A 119 8.82 -5.94 -3.88
CA ALA A 119 10.20 -5.50 -4.08
C ALA A 119 10.69 -4.64 -2.90
N LEU A 120 9.89 -3.69 -2.41
CA LEU A 120 10.24 -2.90 -1.21
C LEU A 120 10.39 -3.77 0.03
N LEU A 121 9.50 -4.76 0.24
CA LEU A 121 9.63 -5.68 1.37
C LEU A 121 10.94 -6.48 1.30
N ALA A 122 11.33 -6.93 0.11
CA ALA A 122 12.62 -7.61 -0.09
C ALA A 122 13.81 -6.69 0.16
N VAL A 123 13.76 -5.42 -0.28
CA VAL A 123 14.81 -4.42 0.00
C VAL A 123 14.93 -4.18 1.51
N ILE A 124 13.82 -3.99 2.22
CA ILE A 124 13.80 -3.76 3.67
C ILE A 124 14.35 -4.98 4.41
N ALA A 125 13.93 -6.19 4.02
CA ALA A 125 14.45 -7.42 4.60
C ALA A 125 15.97 -7.53 4.38
N GLY A 126 16.46 -7.26 3.17
CA GLY A 126 17.89 -7.23 2.86
C GLY A 126 18.67 -6.25 3.73
N HIS A 127 18.18 -5.01 3.89
CA HIS A 127 18.81 -4.02 4.78
C HIS A 127 18.81 -4.49 6.25
N PHE A 128 17.73 -5.11 6.71
CA PHE A 128 17.67 -5.66 8.06
C PHE A 128 18.73 -6.76 8.26
N PHE A 129 18.79 -7.74 7.36
CA PHE A 129 19.78 -8.81 7.43
C PHE A 129 21.22 -8.29 7.31
N GLY A 130 21.46 -7.28 6.47
CA GLY A 130 22.81 -6.75 6.26
C GLY A 130 23.30 -5.76 7.30
N LEU A 131 22.42 -4.98 7.92
CA LEU A 131 22.80 -3.94 8.88
C LEU A 131 22.61 -4.39 10.33
N VAL A 132 21.53 -5.12 10.63
CA VAL A 132 21.15 -5.46 12.01
C VAL A 132 21.76 -6.78 12.46
N ILE A 133 21.85 -7.78 11.58
CA ILE A 133 22.38 -9.10 11.96
C ILE A 133 23.93 -9.07 11.92
N PRO A 134 24.61 -9.35 13.04
CA PRO A 134 26.08 -9.35 13.08
C PRO A 134 26.70 -10.36 12.12
N MET A 135 27.85 -10.00 11.53
CA MET A 135 28.61 -10.89 10.65
C MET A 135 29.02 -12.20 11.33
N THR A 136 29.37 -12.13 12.62
CA THR A 136 29.73 -13.32 13.42
C THR A 136 28.60 -14.35 13.50
N TRP A 137 27.35 -13.91 13.60
CA TRP A 137 26.19 -14.80 13.61
C TRP A 137 26.03 -15.50 12.27
N THR A 138 26.16 -14.76 11.17
CA THR A 138 26.07 -15.35 9.84
C THR A 138 27.17 -16.38 9.58
N LEU A 139 28.40 -16.10 10.01
CA LEU A 139 29.51 -17.05 9.90
C LEU A 139 29.26 -18.31 10.76
N SER A 140 28.70 -18.16 11.96
CA SER A 140 28.42 -19.29 12.87
C SER A 140 27.41 -20.30 12.33
N VAL A 141 26.49 -19.87 11.45
CA VAL A 141 25.53 -20.76 10.78
C VAL A 141 26.05 -21.28 9.43
N GLY A 142 27.35 -21.11 9.16
CA GLY A 142 28.01 -21.59 7.95
C GLY A 142 27.83 -20.71 6.72
N MET A 143 27.33 -19.47 6.87
CA MET A 143 27.15 -18.56 5.75
C MET A 143 28.49 -17.90 5.39
N SER A 144 29.16 -18.39 4.35
CA SER A 144 30.42 -17.81 3.87
C SER A 144 30.22 -16.39 3.33
N GLN A 145 31.30 -15.61 3.33
CA GLN A 145 31.28 -14.23 2.85
C GLN A 145 30.90 -14.15 1.37
N ASP A 146 31.41 -15.06 0.54
CA ASP A 146 31.09 -15.13 -0.89
C ASP A 146 29.62 -15.49 -1.13
N PHE A 147 29.09 -16.46 -0.37
CA PHE A 147 27.68 -16.84 -0.47
C PHE A 147 26.77 -15.67 -0.06
N TYR A 148 27.13 -14.96 1.01
CA TYR A 148 26.41 -13.77 1.44
C TYR A 148 26.43 -12.68 0.36
N HIS A 149 27.59 -12.35 -0.19
CA HIS A 149 27.72 -11.34 -1.24
C HIS A 149 26.93 -11.71 -2.50
N LEU A 150 27.02 -12.96 -2.95
CA LEU A 150 26.26 -13.46 -4.10
C LEU A 150 24.74 -13.35 -3.85
N ASN A 151 24.28 -13.79 -2.67
CA ASN A 151 22.87 -13.71 -2.32
C ASN A 151 22.38 -12.27 -2.24
N ALA A 152 23.15 -11.39 -1.58
CA ALA A 152 22.85 -9.98 -1.46
C ALA A 152 22.80 -9.29 -2.83
N LEU A 153 23.71 -9.63 -3.74
CA LEU A 153 23.73 -9.09 -5.11
C LEU A 153 22.52 -9.55 -5.91
N LEU A 154 22.19 -10.85 -5.88
CA LEU A 154 21.07 -11.40 -6.64
C LEU A 154 19.71 -10.93 -6.11
N VAL A 155 19.46 -11.17 -4.83
CA VAL A 155 18.18 -10.83 -4.19
C VAL A 155 18.03 -9.31 -4.10
N GLY A 156 19.07 -8.61 -3.65
CA GLY A 156 19.08 -7.16 -3.53
C GLY A 156 19.01 -6.46 -4.89
N GLY A 157 19.71 -6.96 -5.90
CA GLY A 157 19.65 -6.44 -7.27
C GLY A 157 18.27 -6.58 -7.90
N VAL A 158 17.68 -7.78 -7.85
CA VAL A 158 16.32 -8.03 -8.37
C VAL A 158 15.29 -7.19 -7.63
N ALA A 159 15.37 -7.13 -6.29
CA ALA A 159 14.46 -6.33 -5.48
C ALA A 159 14.63 -4.82 -5.74
N GLY A 160 15.87 -4.34 -5.87
CA GLY A 160 16.16 -2.94 -6.16
C GLY A 160 15.64 -2.52 -7.54
N VAL A 161 15.91 -3.30 -8.59
CA VAL A 161 15.42 -3.04 -9.96
C VAL A 161 13.89 -3.11 -10.01
N GLY A 162 13.29 -4.11 -9.37
CA GLY A 162 11.83 -4.22 -9.28
C GLY A 162 11.20 -3.02 -8.57
N THR A 163 11.83 -2.55 -7.48
CA THR A 163 11.39 -1.36 -6.75
C THR A 163 11.51 -0.10 -7.60
N LEU A 164 12.63 0.08 -8.30
CA LEU A 164 12.86 1.21 -9.21
C LEU A 164 11.86 1.21 -10.37
N GLY A 165 11.61 0.06 -11.00
CA GLY A 165 10.59 -0.08 -12.03
C GLY A 165 9.18 0.25 -11.49
N GLY A 166 8.83 -0.28 -10.32
CA GLY A 166 7.55 -0.02 -9.66
C GLY A 166 7.33 1.47 -9.37
N ILE A 167 8.33 2.17 -8.79
CA ILE A 167 8.20 3.60 -8.48
C ILE A 167 8.16 4.45 -9.75
N LEU A 168 8.95 4.13 -10.78
CA LEU A 168 8.92 4.84 -12.07
C LEU A 168 7.56 4.72 -12.74
N ILE A 169 6.94 3.54 -12.75
CA ILE A 169 5.59 3.32 -13.28
C ILE A 169 4.57 4.16 -12.50
N LEU A 170 4.65 4.18 -11.16
CA LEU A 170 3.72 4.96 -10.34
C LEU A 170 3.91 6.47 -10.50
N ILE A 171 5.16 6.95 -10.62
CA ILE A 171 5.45 8.37 -10.88
C ILE A 171 4.94 8.75 -12.27
N TYR A 172 5.21 7.94 -13.30
CA TYR A 172 4.70 8.17 -14.65
C TYR A 172 3.17 8.26 -14.66
N ARG A 173 2.49 7.30 -14.02
CA ARG A 173 1.02 7.32 -13.85
C ARG A 173 0.55 8.57 -13.13
N ARG A 174 1.20 8.94 -12.01
CA ARG A 174 0.85 10.13 -11.23
C ARG A 174 1.03 11.43 -12.02
N ARG A 175 1.93 11.47 -13.00
CA ARG A 175 2.13 12.65 -13.88
C ARG A 175 1.19 12.68 -15.09
N LYS A 176 0.77 11.52 -15.60
CA LYS A 176 -0.07 11.42 -16.82
C LYS A 176 -1.57 11.31 -16.52
N THR A 177 -1.97 10.89 -15.34
CA THR A 177 -3.39 10.75 -14.96
C THR A 177 -3.88 12.01 -14.24
N GLY A 178 -4.72 12.81 -14.90
CA GLY A 178 -5.18 14.13 -14.43
C GLY A 178 -5.70 14.17 -12.98
N PRO A 179 -6.68 13.33 -12.60
CA PRO A 179 -7.18 13.27 -11.22
C PRO A 179 -6.11 12.94 -10.18
N VAL A 180 -5.19 12.01 -10.49
CA VAL A 180 -4.11 11.60 -9.58
C VAL A 180 -3.08 12.72 -9.43
N PHE A 181 -2.78 13.44 -10.50
CA PHE A 181 -1.89 14.60 -10.47
C PHE A 181 -2.48 15.74 -9.61
N MET A 182 -3.77 16.04 -9.77
CA MET A 182 -4.48 17.06 -8.99
C MET A 182 -4.54 16.75 -7.50
N ALA A 183 -4.69 15.47 -7.13
CA ALA A 183 -4.67 15.02 -5.73
C ALA A 183 -3.26 14.84 -5.15
N THR A 184 -2.19 15.08 -5.93
CA THR A 184 -0.80 14.93 -5.47
C THR A 184 -0.34 16.16 -4.72
N THR A 185 -0.03 15.99 -3.44
CA THR A 185 0.47 17.07 -2.59
C THR A 185 1.96 17.36 -2.84
N ARG A 186 2.47 18.50 -2.36
CA ARG A 186 3.92 18.78 -2.38
C ARG A 186 4.70 17.75 -1.55
N ASN A 187 4.13 17.33 -0.43
CA ASN A 187 4.68 16.29 0.44
C ASN A 187 4.86 14.95 -0.31
N ASP A 188 3.87 14.55 -1.10
CA ASP A 188 3.97 13.35 -1.94
C ASP A 188 5.15 13.43 -2.93
N LYS A 189 5.37 14.61 -3.53
CA LYS A 189 6.49 14.82 -4.46
C LYS A 189 7.85 14.73 -3.76
N VAL A 190 7.98 15.35 -2.59
CA VAL A 190 9.21 15.27 -1.78
C VAL A 190 9.50 13.82 -1.40
N MET A 191 8.48 13.10 -0.89
CA MET A 191 8.59 11.68 -0.58
C MET A 191 9.07 10.86 -1.78
N TYR A 192 8.50 11.06 -2.97
CA TYR A 192 8.94 10.34 -4.17
C TYR A 192 10.38 10.64 -4.57
N VAL A 193 10.81 11.90 -4.46
CA VAL A 193 12.20 12.30 -4.79
C VAL A 193 13.19 11.62 -3.84
N VAL A 194 12.95 11.70 -2.53
CA VAL A 194 13.85 11.11 -1.53
C VAL A 194 13.85 9.59 -1.62
N LEU A 195 12.68 8.96 -1.78
CA LEU A 195 12.58 7.51 -1.95
C LEU A 195 13.28 7.04 -3.24
N ALA A 196 13.05 7.70 -4.37
CA ALA A 196 13.70 7.35 -5.62
C ALA A 196 15.23 7.54 -5.54
N ALA A 197 15.70 8.62 -4.91
CA ALA A 197 17.12 8.84 -4.65
C ALA A 197 17.72 7.72 -3.80
N ALA A 198 17.05 7.32 -2.71
CA ALA A 198 17.50 6.21 -1.86
C ALA A 198 17.64 4.91 -2.66
N ILE A 199 16.65 4.58 -3.51
CA ILE A 199 16.66 3.37 -4.35
C ILE A 199 17.80 3.41 -5.37
N VAL A 200 17.97 4.53 -6.09
CA VAL A 200 19.01 4.69 -7.12
C VAL A 200 20.40 4.62 -6.50
N LEU A 201 20.62 5.33 -5.39
CA LEU A 201 21.90 5.31 -4.68
C LEU A 201 22.20 3.93 -4.10
N GLY A 202 21.19 3.23 -3.57
CA GLY A 202 21.36 1.87 -3.05
C GLY A 202 21.73 0.88 -4.15
N LEU A 203 21.02 0.93 -5.28
CA LEU A 203 21.37 0.16 -6.48
C LEU A 203 22.78 0.47 -6.98
N TRP A 204 23.18 1.74 -6.93
CA TRP A 204 24.54 2.15 -7.27
C TRP A 204 25.58 1.55 -6.32
N THR A 205 25.37 1.57 -5.00
CA THR A 205 26.31 0.92 -4.06
C THR A 205 26.44 -0.58 -4.31
N THR A 206 25.34 -1.26 -4.62
CA THR A 206 25.36 -2.68 -4.98
C THR A 206 26.11 -2.92 -6.28
N LEU A 207 25.85 -2.13 -7.32
CA LEU A 207 26.49 -2.26 -8.63
C LEU A 207 27.99 -1.91 -8.58
N ALA A 208 28.37 -0.86 -7.86
CA ALA A 208 29.76 -0.46 -7.68
C ALA A 208 30.59 -1.58 -7.03
N SER A 209 30.02 -2.29 -6.04
CA SER A 209 30.70 -3.42 -5.40
C SER A 209 31.04 -4.57 -6.36
N VAL A 210 30.29 -4.73 -7.47
CA VAL A 210 30.59 -5.71 -8.53
C VAL A 210 31.80 -5.30 -9.35
N PHE A 211 31.92 -4.01 -9.68
CA PHE A 211 33.04 -3.48 -10.47
C PHE A 211 34.37 -3.49 -9.70
N GLU A 212 34.30 -3.44 -8.37
CA GLU A 212 35.48 -3.52 -7.50
C GLU A 212 35.99 -4.96 -7.28
N GLY A 213 35.23 -5.99 -7.71
CA GLY A 213 35.64 -7.40 -7.67
C GLY A 213 36.00 -7.89 -6.26
N ALA A 214 37.12 -8.62 -6.14
CA ALA A 214 37.60 -9.15 -4.86
C ALA A 214 38.05 -8.06 -3.84
N HIS A 215 38.13 -6.80 -4.28
CA HIS A 215 38.42 -5.64 -3.43
C HIS A 215 37.16 -4.82 -3.09
N GLY A 216 35.97 -5.33 -3.45
CA GLY A 216 34.70 -4.68 -3.16
C GLY A 216 34.54 -4.38 -1.68
N HIS A 217 34.12 -3.15 -1.37
CA HIS A 217 33.99 -2.72 0.03
C HIS A 217 32.96 -3.58 0.80
N ASN A 218 33.42 -4.21 1.88
CA ASN A 218 32.54 -4.96 2.78
C ASN A 218 31.82 -4.01 3.76
N TYR A 219 30.64 -3.52 3.36
CA TYR A 219 29.82 -2.62 4.19
C TYR A 219 29.44 -3.21 5.56
N ARG A 220 29.57 -4.53 5.76
CA ARG A 220 29.30 -5.22 7.04
C ARG A 220 30.36 -4.92 8.11
N GLU A 221 31.50 -4.40 7.72
CA GLU A 221 32.61 -3.99 8.59
C GLU A 221 32.59 -2.49 8.91
N THR A 222 31.84 -1.67 8.16
CA THR A 222 31.78 -0.21 8.34
C THR A 222 30.36 0.30 8.62
N VAL A 223 29.48 0.25 7.62
CA VAL A 223 28.12 0.82 7.68
C VAL A 223 27.24 0.05 8.66
N ALA A 224 27.31 -1.28 8.68
CA ALA A 224 26.52 -2.11 9.59
C ALA A 224 26.86 -1.89 11.08
N PRO A 225 28.14 -1.94 11.52
CA PRO A 225 28.48 -1.63 12.91
C PRO A 225 28.13 -0.19 13.29
N TRP A 226 28.36 0.79 12.41
CA TRP A 226 27.91 2.15 12.65
C TRP A 226 26.39 2.21 12.86
N PHE A 227 25.59 1.59 11.99
CA PHE A 227 24.13 1.61 12.12
C PHE A 227 23.65 1.00 13.44
N ARG A 228 24.24 -0.13 13.85
CA ARG A 228 23.94 -0.78 15.13
C ARG A 228 24.32 0.09 16.34
N SER A 229 25.43 0.80 16.24
CA SER A 229 25.94 1.68 17.30
C SER A 229 24.99 2.83 17.66
N LEU A 230 24.12 3.24 16.72
CA LEU A 230 23.08 4.25 16.95
C LEU A 230 22.05 3.80 17.99
N PHE A 231 21.70 2.51 18.03
CA PHE A 231 20.69 1.98 18.96
C PHE A 231 21.17 1.87 20.41
N ILE A 232 22.49 1.82 20.61
CA ILE A 232 23.12 1.87 21.93
C ILE A 232 23.60 3.28 22.30
N LEU A 233 23.24 4.29 21.48
CA LEU A 233 23.56 5.71 21.68
C LEU A 233 25.07 6.00 21.79
N GLN A 234 25.90 5.19 21.12
CA GLN A 234 27.35 5.37 21.02
C GLN A 234 27.80 5.28 19.56
N PRO A 235 27.56 6.33 18.75
CA PRO A 235 27.82 6.28 17.32
C PRO A 235 29.30 6.03 17.01
N ASP A 236 29.61 4.96 16.27
CA ASP A 236 30.96 4.64 15.80
C ASP A 236 31.32 5.45 14.54
N ILE A 237 31.78 6.68 14.76
CA ILE A 237 32.13 7.62 13.69
C ILE A 237 33.28 7.08 12.83
N ALA A 238 34.22 6.33 13.43
CA ALA A 238 35.37 5.78 12.72
C ALA A 238 34.92 4.71 11.70
N ALA A 239 33.98 3.84 12.08
CA ALA A 239 33.41 2.87 11.16
C ALA A 239 32.74 3.54 9.96
N MET A 240 31.93 4.59 10.16
CA MET A 240 31.33 5.32 9.03
C MET A 240 32.37 6.07 8.20
N ALA A 241 33.39 6.69 8.82
CA ALA A 241 34.45 7.41 8.11
C ALA A 241 35.26 6.51 7.17
N ALA A 242 35.42 5.22 7.52
CA ALA A 242 36.09 4.22 6.70
C ALA A 242 35.23 3.72 5.51
N ALA A 243 33.95 4.06 5.44
CA ALA A 243 33.09 3.68 4.32
C ALA A 243 33.37 4.54 3.07
N PRO A 244 33.20 4.00 1.85
CA PRO A 244 33.30 4.77 0.62
C PRO A 244 32.23 5.86 0.53
N PHE A 245 32.54 6.90 -0.23
CA PHE A 245 31.66 8.06 -0.39
C PHE A 245 30.24 7.71 -0.91
N SER A 246 30.13 6.67 -1.75
CA SER A 246 28.83 6.17 -2.23
C SER A 246 27.91 5.71 -1.09
N PHE A 247 28.48 5.05 -0.08
CA PHE A 247 27.75 4.63 1.12
C PHE A 247 27.41 5.82 2.03
N HIS A 248 28.25 6.85 2.12
CA HIS A 248 27.92 8.09 2.84
C HIS A 248 26.66 8.75 2.28
N ILE A 249 26.61 8.96 0.96
CA ILE A 249 25.45 9.59 0.31
C ILE A 249 24.21 8.71 0.45
N HIS A 250 24.31 7.40 0.19
CA HIS A 250 23.16 6.51 0.33
C HIS A 250 22.61 6.51 1.76
N THR A 251 23.49 6.42 2.76
CA THR A 251 23.12 6.45 4.17
C THR A 251 22.49 7.78 4.57
N LEU A 252 23.04 8.92 4.11
CA LEU A 252 22.48 10.24 4.37
C LEU A 252 21.05 10.37 3.82
N VAL A 253 20.83 9.94 2.56
CA VAL A 253 19.49 9.95 1.95
C VAL A 253 18.54 8.97 2.64
N GLY A 254 19.04 7.81 3.09
CA GLY A 254 18.30 6.86 3.91
C GLY A 254 17.85 7.47 5.24
N MET A 255 18.74 8.16 5.96
CA MET A 255 18.40 8.84 7.21
C MET A 255 17.43 9.99 6.99
N LEU A 256 17.54 10.72 5.87
CA LEU A 256 16.55 11.72 5.47
C LEU A 256 15.18 11.07 5.23
N LEU A 257 15.12 9.90 4.58
CA LEU A 257 13.88 9.14 4.38
C LEU A 257 13.23 8.78 5.72
N PHE A 258 14.00 8.31 6.71
CA PHE A 258 13.51 8.04 8.07
C PHE A 258 12.99 9.30 8.75
N THR A 259 13.70 10.44 8.60
CA THR A 259 13.32 11.73 9.18
C THR A 259 11.98 12.22 8.64
N ILE A 260 11.73 12.09 7.33
CA ILE A 260 10.46 12.52 6.71
C ILE A 260 9.34 11.49 6.85
N TRP A 261 9.66 10.25 7.24
CA TRP A 261 8.73 9.12 7.29
C TRP A 261 7.41 9.45 8.03
N PRO A 262 7.41 9.94 9.29
CA PRO A 262 6.17 10.17 10.04
C PRO A 262 5.30 11.27 9.44
N PHE A 263 5.86 12.13 8.59
CA PHE A 263 5.18 13.25 7.97
C PHE A 263 4.70 12.96 6.56
N THR A 264 5.00 11.78 6.00
CA THR A 264 4.67 11.39 4.62
C THR A 264 3.70 10.22 4.59
N ARG A 265 3.19 9.87 3.40
CA ARG A 265 2.35 8.68 3.22
C ARG A 265 3.06 7.36 3.54
N LEU A 266 4.38 7.37 3.76
CA LEU A 266 5.14 6.19 4.21
C LEU A 266 4.70 5.72 5.59
N VAL A 267 4.06 6.58 6.40
CA VAL A 267 3.50 6.20 7.71
C VAL A 267 2.58 4.98 7.65
N HIS A 268 1.94 4.72 6.50
CA HIS A 268 1.10 3.54 6.29
C HIS A 268 1.84 2.21 6.49
N ALA A 269 3.17 2.17 6.36
CA ALA A 269 3.96 0.98 6.68
C ALA A 269 3.78 0.53 8.14
N PHE A 270 3.59 1.45 9.09
CA PHE A 270 3.33 1.13 10.50
C PHE A 270 1.90 0.63 10.76
N THR A 271 0.98 0.87 9.82
CA THR A 271 -0.41 0.40 9.89
C THR A 271 -0.62 -0.96 9.24
N ALA A 272 0.46 -1.68 8.90
CA ALA A 272 0.39 -3.04 8.38
C ALA A 272 -0.49 -3.90 9.32
N PRO A 273 -1.59 -4.51 8.83
CA PRO A 273 -2.60 -5.12 9.69
C PRO A 273 -2.18 -6.52 10.18
N LEU A 274 -0.97 -6.66 10.73
CA LEU A 274 -0.47 -7.94 11.27
C LEU A 274 -1.38 -8.47 12.38
N HIS A 275 -1.91 -7.58 13.22
CA HIS A 275 -2.85 -7.93 14.28
C HIS A 275 -4.16 -8.51 13.74
N TYR A 276 -4.53 -8.26 12.48
CA TYR A 276 -5.74 -8.80 11.87
C TYR A 276 -5.69 -10.33 11.77
N LEU A 277 -4.49 -10.93 11.69
CA LEU A 277 -4.31 -12.38 11.73
C LEU A 277 -4.79 -12.99 13.06
N PHE A 278 -4.77 -12.21 14.14
CA PHE A 278 -5.13 -12.64 15.50
C PHE A 278 -6.37 -11.92 16.05
N ARG A 279 -6.94 -10.99 15.28
CA ARG A 279 -8.07 -10.17 15.72
C ARG A 279 -9.34 -11.04 15.77
N PRO A 280 -10.11 -11.01 16.88
CA PRO A 280 -11.43 -11.61 16.92
C PRO A 280 -12.30 -11.08 15.77
N TYR A 281 -13.03 -11.98 15.11
CA TYR A 281 -13.86 -11.62 13.97
C TYR A 281 -14.89 -10.54 14.31
N ILE A 282 -15.40 -10.59 15.54
CA ILE A 282 -16.40 -9.65 16.06
C ILE A 282 -15.72 -8.75 17.08
N VAL A 283 -15.73 -7.44 16.82
CA VAL A 283 -15.29 -6.42 17.78
C VAL A 283 -16.51 -5.70 18.30
N TYR A 284 -16.82 -5.95 19.57
CA TYR A 284 -17.79 -5.19 20.33
C TYR A 284 -17.11 -3.91 20.83
N ARG A 285 -17.74 -2.76 20.62
CA ARG A 285 -17.34 -1.49 21.24
C ARG A 285 -18.41 -1.15 22.26
N THR A 286 -18.02 -1.06 23.52
CA THR A 286 -18.88 -0.50 24.56
C THR A 286 -19.13 0.97 24.25
N ARG A 287 -20.30 1.47 24.64
CA ARG A 287 -20.59 2.90 24.59
C ARG A 287 -19.63 3.58 25.57
N ASP A 288 -18.88 4.58 25.13
CA ASP A 288 -18.05 5.38 26.03
C ASP A 288 -18.96 5.93 27.12
N GLN A 289 -18.80 5.47 28.36
CA GLN A 289 -19.35 6.16 29.52
C GLN A 289 -18.51 7.42 29.68
N VAL A 290 -18.80 8.47 28.92
CA VAL A 290 -18.30 9.80 29.25
C VAL A 290 -19.07 10.22 30.50
N PRO A 291 -18.45 10.26 31.70
CA PRO A 291 -19.13 10.76 32.88
C PRO A 291 -19.32 12.27 32.66
N GLY A 292 -20.54 12.69 32.33
CA GLY A 292 -20.91 14.12 32.34
C GLY A 292 -21.27 14.80 31.02
N ALA A 293 -21.39 14.11 29.88
CA ALA A 293 -21.83 14.75 28.63
C ALA A 293 -23.17 14.21 28.14
N ILE A 294 -24.26 14.50 28.87
CA ILE A 294 -25.54 14.75 28.20
C ILE A 294 -25.32 16.06 27.43
N ARG A 295 -24.69 15.99 26.25
CA ARG A 295 -24.89 17.07 25.27
C ARG A 295 -26.37 17.02 24.93
N PRO A 296 -27.16 18.07 25.22
CA PRO A 296 -28.54 18.09 24.78
C PRO A 296 -28.52 17.87 23.26
N ILE A 297 -29.37 16.95 22.80
CA ILE A 297 -29.60 16.71 21.38
C ILE A 297 -29.98 18.08 20.81
N ARG A 298 -29.04 18.75 20.13
CA ARG A 298 -29.37 19.93 19.34
C ARG A 298 -30.35 19.44 18.29
N ARG A 299 -31.62 19.86 18.42
CA ARG A 299 -32.62 19.63 17.37
C ARG A 299 -32.01 20.17 16.08
N GLY A 300 -31.86 19.32 15.07
CA GLY A 300 -31.30 19.69 13.77
C GLY A 300 -32.18 20.63 12.94
N TRP A 301 -33.17 21.25 13.58
CA TRP A 301 -34.20 22.09 12.97
C TRP A 301 -34.51 23.25 13.92
N ALA A 302 -34.47 24.47 13.40
CA ALA A 302 -34.95 25.64 14.11
C ALA A 302 -36.48 25.74 13.98
N ALA A 303 -37.16 26.40 14.91
CA ALA A 303 -38.61 26.58 14.84
C ALA A 303 -38.99 27.42 13.61
N ILE A 304 -40.16 27.16 13.02
CA ILE A 304 -40.65 27.98 11.90
C ILE A 304 -40.83 29.41 12.41
N GLY A 305 -40.08 30.37 11.85
CA GLY A 305 -40.08 31.79 12.25
C GLY A 305 -38.79 32.30 12.92
N THR A 306 -37.77 31.46 13.14
CA THR A 306 -36.43 31.98 13.53
C THR A 306 -35.76 32.67 12.35
N GLU A 307 -35.27 33.91 12.57
CA GLU A 307 -34.50 34.65 11.57
C GLU A 307 -33.14 33.96 11.30
N ASP A 308 -32.78 33.86 10.02
CA ASP A 308 -31.47 33.37 9.62
C ASP A 308 -30.37 34.25 10.25
N ARG A 309 -29.48 33.62 11.03
CA ARG A 309 -28.31 34.22 11.72
C ARG A 309 -28.56 34.92 13.06
N ALA A 310 -29.66 34.63 13.76
CA ALA A 310 -29.72 34.97 15.19
C ALA A 310 -28.59 34.23 15.95
N ARG A 311 -27.62 34.97 16.52
CA ARG A 311 -26.62 34.39 17.41
C ARG A 311 -27.34 33.90 18.67
N ASP A 312 -27.27 32.61 18.95
CA ASP A 312 -27.56 32.06 20.28
C ASP A 312 -26.69 32.82 21.30
N LYS A 313 -27.29 33.79 21.99
CA LYS A 313 -26.67 34.38 23.17
C LYS A 313 -26.75 33.32 24.27
N LYS A 314 -25.58 32.83 24.68
CA LYS A 314 -25.39 31.98 25.85
C LYS A 314 -25.91 32.66 27.10
#